data_AF-A0A2P7BSF7-F1
#
_entry.id   AF-A0A2P7BSF7-F1
#
_cell.length_a   1.000
_cell.length_b   1.000
_cell.length_c   1.000
_cell.angle_alpha   90.00
_cell.angle_beta   90.00
_cell.angle_gamma   90.00
#
_symmetry.space_group_name_H-M   'P 1'
#
loop_
_entity.id
_entity.type
_entity.pdbx_description
1 polymer ?
#
loop_
_entity_poly.entity_id
_entity_poly.type
_entity_poly.pdbx_seq_one_letter_code
_entity_poly.pdbx_strand_id
1 'polypeptide(L)'
;MTAKIRTVTFVAKSETEVDGILLPPGKYQGIERHTLDGDEALPAPEYQMNLTEADLKGVRGLDNFRGAIIDATSSVKDGSLKVT
;
A
#
# COMPACT_ATOMS: atom_id res chain seq x y z
N MET A 1 19.21 1.27 -14.05
CA MET A 1 17.95 1.70 -13.44
C MET A 1 18.18 1.87 -11.95
N THR A 2 17.99 3.07 -11.41
CA THR A 2 18.14 3.34 -9.97
C THR A 2 16.75 3.59 -9.41
N ALA A 3 16.24 2.67 -8.59
CA ALA A 3 14.96 2.85 -7.93
C ALA A 3 15.12 3.69 -6.66
N LYS A 4 14.36 4.78 -6.54
CA LYS A 4 14.25 5.51 -5.27
C LYS A 4 13.11 4.91 -4.47
N ILE A 5 13.42 4.37 -3.29
CA ILE A 5 12.45 3.76 -2.38
C ILE A 5 12.28 4.68 -1.17
N ARG A 6 11.04 4.98 -0.80
CA ARG A 6 10.71 5.77 0.39
C ARG A 6 9.68 5.03 1.24
N THR A 7 9.90 4.99 2.55
CA THR A 7 8.87 4.52 3.49
C THR A 7 7.75 5.55 3.59
N VAL A 8 6.52 5.08 3.49
CA VAL A 8 5.30 5.91 3.56
C VAL A 8 4.28 5.30 4.51
N THR A 9 3.37 6.13 5.02
CA THR A 9 2.21 5.65 5.77
C THR A 9 0.94 5.84 4.93
N PHE A 10 0.15 4.78 4.81
CA PHE A 10 -1.16 4.82 4.20
C PHE A 10 -2.22 5.01 5.28
N VAL A 11 -3.26 5.78 4.97
CA VAL A 11 -4.39 6.04 5.87
C VAL A 11 -5.68 5.65 5.18
N ALA A 12 -6.35 4.63 5.72
CA ALA A 12 -7.71 4.26 5.36
C ALA A 12 -8.68 4.93 6.35
N LYS A 13 -9.58 5.79 5.85
CA LYS A 13 -10.56 6.51 6.69
C LYS A 13 -11.82 5.71 6.98
N SER A 14 -12.12 4.74 6.11
CA SER A 14 -13.25 3.81 6.18
C SER A 14 -12.74 2.42 5.83
N GLU A 15 -13.62 1.42 5.85
CA GLU A 15 -13.29 0.15 5.19
C GLU A 15 -12.98 0.40 3.71
N THR A 16 -11.83 -0.08 3.24
CA THR A 16 -11.31 0.17 1.90
C THR A 16 -10.81 -1.14 1.30
N GLU A 17 -11.24 -1.45 0.08
CA GLU A 17 -10.72 -2.60 -0.66
C GLU A 17 -9.39 -2.24 -1.33
N VAL A 18 -8.36 -3.04 -1.08
CA VAL A 18 -7.00 -2.86 -1.59
C VAL A 18 -6.50 -4.22 -2.04
N ASP A 19 -6.23 -4.36 -3.34
CA ASP A 19 -5.76 -5.62 -3.94
C ASP A 19 -6.67 -6.84 -3.61
N GLY A 20 -7.99 -6.61 -3.60
CA GLY A 20 -8.99 -7.63 -3.25
C GLY A 20 -9.13 -7.93 -1.75
N ILE A 21 -8.43 -7.17 -0.89
CA ILE A 21 -8.50 -7.31 0.57
C ILE A 21 -9.26 -6.11 1.14
N LEU A 22 -10.34 -6.39 1.89
CA LEU A 22 -11.08 -5.36 2.60
C LEU A 22 -10.35 -4.99 3.90
N LEU A 23 -9.65 -3.86 3.88
CA LEU A 23 -8.93 -3.35 5.05
C LEU A 23 -9.84 -2.49 5.92
N PRO A 24 -9.78 -2.63 7.26
CA PRO A 24 -10.48 -1.73 8.17
C PRO A 24 -9.89 -0.31 8.12
N PRO A 25 -10.59 0.68 8.72
CA PRO A 25 -10.01 2.00 8.92
C PRO A 25 -8.74 1.91 9.78
N GLY A 26 -7.67 2.58 9.37
CA GLY A 26 -6.39 2.41 10.04
C GLY A 26 -5.24 3.14 9.38
N LYS A 27 -4.04 2.91 9.95
CA LYS A 27 -2.77 3.37 9.40
C LYS A 27 -1.92 2.15 9.08
N TYR A 28 -1.39 2.10 7.87
CA TYR A 28 -0.61 0.97 7.38
C TYR A 28 0.74 1.46 6.89
N GLN A 29 1.79 0.69 7.15
CA GLN A 29 3.14 1.02 6.67
C GLN A 29 3.36 0.46 5.29
N GLY A 30 4.26 1.07 4.53
CA GLY A 30 4.78 0.46 3.33
C GLY A 30 5.77 1.34 2.62
N ILE A 31 5.89 1.17 1.31
CA ILE A 31 6.89 1.85 0.51
C ILE A 31 6.31 2.43 -0.78
N GLU A 32 6.85 3.58 -1.16
CA GLU A 32 6.72 4.20 -2.46
C GLU A 32 7.99 3.90 -3.25
N ARG A 33 7.83 3.40 -4.48
CA ARG A 33 8.92 3.12 -5.42
C ARG A 33 8.80 4.03 -6.63
N HIS A 34 9.90 4.72 -6.95
CA HIS A 34 10.06 5.44 -8.20
C HIS A 34 11.12 4.75 -9.05
N THR A 35 10.68 4.13 -10.15
CA THR A 35 11.57 3.40 -11.06
C THR A 35 12.09 4.35 -12.13
N LEU A 36 13.16 5.11 -11.87
CA LEU A 36 13.69 6.09 -12.83
C LEU A 36 14.19 5.39 -14.11
N ASP A 37 13.35 5.39 -15.15
CA ASP A 37 13.75 5.07 -16.51
C ASP A 37 14.30 6.33 -17.20
N GLY A 38 15.39 6.14 -17.95
CA GLY A 38 16.30 7.20 -18.38
C GLY A 38 15.78 8.18 -19.41
N ASP A 39 14.53 8.05 -19.85
CA ASP A 39 13.91 8.93 -20.86
C ASP A 39 12.56 9.46 -20.35
N GLU A 40 12.52 10.78 -20.20
CA GLU A 40 11.37 11.71 -20.13
C GLU A 40 10.07 11.27 -19.43
N ALA A 41 9.71 12.08 -18.41
CA ALA A 41 8.63 11.93 -17.42
C ALA A 41 9.02 11.07 -16.21
N LEU A 42 8.99 11.68 -15.01
CA LEU A 42 9.14 10.93 -13.77
C LEU A 42 8.07 9.82 -13.76
N PRO A 43 8.47 8.54 -13.73
CA PRO A 43 7.52 7.44 -13.75
C PRO A 43 6.60 7.54 -12.55
N ALA A 44 5.32 7.21 -12.78
CA ALA A 44 4.31 7.25 -11.73
C ALA A 44 4.78 6.36 -10.56
N PRO A 45 4.68 6.83 -9.31
CA PRO A 45 5.07 6.02 -8.16
C PRO A 45 4.23 4.75 -8.08
N GLU A 46 4.90 3.66 -7.73
CA GLU A 46 4.28 2.40 -7.32
C GLU A 46 4.24 2.34 -5.79
N TYR A 47 3.15 1.85 -5.23
CA TYR A 47 2.94 1.78 -3.79
C TYR A 47 2.73 0.35 -3.34
N GLN A 48 3.53 -0.09 -2.38
CA GLN A 48 3.35 -1.38 -1.72
C GLN A 48 3.03 -1.18 -0.25
N MET A 49 2.00 -1.86 0.23
CA MET A 49 1.62 -1.84 1.64
C MET A 49 2.11 -3.11 2.32
N ASN A 50 2.69 -2.96 3.50
CA ASN A 50 3.16 -4.04 4.36
C ASN A 50 2.18 -4.19 5.52
N LEU A 51 1.37 -5.24 5.49
CA LEU A 51 0.45 -5.61 6.55
C LEU A 51 1.16 -6.52 7.55
N THR A 52 1.12 -6.16 8.82
CA THR A 52 1.61 -7.00 9.92
C THR A 52 0.55 -8.00 10.36
N GLU A 53 0.92 -9.01 11.15
CA GLU A 53 -0.04 -9.92 11.79
C GLU A 53 -1.13 -9.16 12.58
N ALA A 54 -0.77 -8.05 13.23
CA ALA A 54 -1.72 -7.22 13.96
C ALA A 54 -2.72 -6.51 13.05
N ASP A 55 -2.28 -6.09 11.85
CA ASP A 55 -3.13 -5.42 10.86
C ASP A 55 -4.13 -6.38 10.21
N LEU A 56 -3.73 -7.64 10.06
CA LEU A 56 -4.56 -8.70 9.50
C LEU A 56 -5.55 -9.27 10.51
N LYS A 57 -5.33 -9.01 11.81
CA LYS A 57 -6.23 -9.44 12.88
C LYS A 57 -7.55 -8.69 12.78
N GLY A 58 -8.61 -9.38 12.36
CA GLY A 58 -9.91 -8.78 12.10
C GLY A 58 -10.21 -8.53 10.62
N VAL A 59 -9.26 -8.83 9.72
CA VAL A 59 -9.53 -8.94 8.28
C VAL A 59 -10.03 -10.36 8.01
N ARG A 60 -11.30 -10.48 7.63
CA ARG A 60 -11.97 -11.76 7.45
C ARG A 60 -11.19 -12.69 6.51
N GLY A 61 -10.79 -13.85 7.03
CA GLY A 61 -10.10 -14.89 6.25
C GLY A 61 -8.57 -14.75 6.21
N LEU A 62 -8.01 -13.71 6.85
CA LEU A 62 -6.56 -13.51 6.95
C LEU A 62 -6.02 -13.62 8.39
N ASP A 63 -6.86 -14.04 9.35
CA ASP A 63 -6.51 -14.07 10.78
C ASP A 63 -5.32 -15.00 11.14
N ASN A 64 -5.00 -15.97 10.28
CA ASN A 64 -3.89 -16.92 10.47
C ASN A 64 -2.58 -16.48 9.77
N PHE A 65 -2.57 -15.34 9.07
CA PHE A 65 -1.41 -14.87 8.34
C PHE A 65 -0.48 -14.07 9.24
N ARG A 66 0.83 -14.24 9.05
CA ARG A 66 1.87 -13.52 9.81
C ARG A 66 2.18 -12.13 9.25
N GLY A 67 1.53 -11.77 8.15
CA GLY A 67 1.72 -10.54 7.40
C GLY A 67 1.49 -10.77 5.90
N ALA A 68 1.35 -9.67 5.17
CA ALA A 68 1.16 -9.68 3.72
C ALA A 68 1.79 -8.42 3.11
N ILE A 69 2.24 -8.53 1.86
CA ILE A 69 2.66 -7.39 1.04
C ILE A 69 1.69 -7.32 -0.12
N ILE A 70 1.04 -6.17 -0.29
CA ILE A 70 -0.04 -5.99 -1.27
C ILE A 70 0.21 -4.73 -2.11
N ASP A 71 -0.33 -4.71 -3.32
CA ASP A 71 -0.24 -3.54 -4.20
C ASP A 71 -1.31 -2.50 -3.81
N ALA A 72 -0.86 -1.32 -3.38
CA ALA A 72 -1.73 -0.21 -3.00
C ALA A 72 -1.82 0.87 -4.11
N THR A 73 -1.17 0.67 -5.25
CA THR A 73 -0.99 1.70 -6.28
C THR A 73 -2.33 2.20 -6.83
N SER A 74 -3.24 1.30 -7.18
CA SER A 74 -4.55 1.67 -7.72
C SER A 74 -5.40 2.43 -6.69
N SER A 75 -5.43 1.95 -5.45
CA SER A 75 -6.18 2.58 -4.35
C SER A 75 -5.63 3.96 -3.94
N VAL A 76 -4.33 4.20 -4.13
CA VAL A 76 -3.78 5.56 -3.96
C VAL A 76 -4.18 6.47 -5.12
N LYS A 77 -4.13 5.95 -6.35
CA LYS A 77 -4.46 6.72 -7.57
C LYS A 77 -5.94 7.12 -7.63
N ASP A 78 -6.84 6.27 -7.17
CA ASP A 78 -8.29 6.57 -7.11
C ASP A 78 -8.69 7.39 -5.87
N GLY A 79 -7.76 7.59 -4.92
CA GLY A 79 -7.96 8.39 -3.72
C GLY A 79 -8.63 7.67 -2.54
N SER A 80 -8.92 6.38 -2.66
CA SER A 80 -9.47 5.56 -1.57
C SER A 80 -8.49 5.35 -0.42
N LEU A 81 -7.18 5.36 -0.72
CA LEU A 81 -6.08 5.39 0.24
C LEU A 81 -5.29 6.70 0.17
N LYS A 82 -5.11 7.35 1.33
CA LYS A 82 -4.27 8.54 1.43
C LYS A 82 -2.85 8.17 1.85
N VAL A 83 -1.84 8.69 1.14
CA VAL A 83 -0.42 8.59 1.50
C VAL A 83 0.03 9.81 2.31
N THR A 84 0.83 9.59 3.36
CA THR A 84 1.46 10.64 4.20
C THR A 84 2.94 10.37 4.42
#